data_AF-A0A949IAS9-F1
#
_entry.id   AF-A0A949IAS9-F1
#
_cell.length_a   1.000
_cell.length_b   1.000
_cell.length_c   1.000
_cell.angle_alpha   90.00
_cell.angle_beta   90.00
_cell.angle_gamma   90.00
#
_symmetry.space_group_name_H-M   'P 1'
#
loop_
_entity.id
_entity.type
_entity.pdbx_description
1 polymer ?
#
loop_
_entity_poly.entity_id
_entity_poly.type
_entity_poly.pdbx_seq_one_letter_code
_entity_poly.pdbx_strand_id
1 'polypeptide(L)'
;MVWSNDALIGFSVALGCGLLIGVERERRKGRGAHRALAGVRTFTLVALSGALLQVLGIDALIVAGGLLVLALVTVSHWRDRSADPGVTTEVALFITYVLG
;
A
#
# COMPACT_ATOMS: atom_id res chain seq x y z
N MET A 1 -12.60 23.75 -7.23
CA MET A 1 -12.08 22.37 -7.29
C MET A 1 -13.23 21.44 -6.91
N VAL A 2 -14.10 21.13 -7.88
CA VAL A 2 -15.24 20.22 -7.66
C VAL A 2 -14.69 18.83 -7.95
N TRP A 3 -14.72 17.95 -6.96
CA TRP A 3 -14.31 16.57 -7.14
C TRP A 3 -15.26 15.90 -8.15
N SER A 4 -14.74 15.45 -9.29
CA SER A 4 -15.52 14.69 -10.26
C SER A 4 -16.02 13.38 -9.64
N ASN A 5 -17.19 12.91 -10.08
CA ASN A 5 -17.75 11.64 -9.64
C ASN A 5 -16.75 10.48 -9.85
N ASP A 6 -15.96 10.54 -10.92
CA ASP A 6 -14.92 9.56 -11.21
C ASP A 6 -13.80 9.53 -10.16
N ALA A 7 -13.42 10.70 -9.63
CA ALA A 7 -12.43 10.79 -8.55
C ALA A 7 -12.97 10.18 -7.25
N LEU A 8 -14.24 10.44 -6.92
CA LEU A 8 -14.88 9.85 -5.73
C LEU A 8 -15.00 8.32 -5.85
N ILE A 9 -15.32 7.81 -7.03
CA ILE A 9 -15.32 6.37 -7.31
C ILE A 9 -13.90 5.81 -7.18
N GLY A 10 -12.89 6.47 -7.78
CA GLY A 10 -11.48 6.06 -7.68
C GLY A 10 -11.00 5.96 -6.23
N PHE A 11 -11.25 6.98 -5.40
CA PHE A 11 -10.91 6.94 -3.97
C PHE A 11 -11.66 5.84 -3.22
N SER A 12 -12.93 5.58 -3.57
CA SER A 12 -13.71 4.52 -2.94
C SER A 12 -13.15 3.13 -3.27
N VAL A 13 -12.73 2.92 -4.53
CA VAL A 13 -12.08 1.68 -4.98
C VAL A 13 -10.72 1.51 -4.30
N ALA A 14 -9.89 2.56 -4.29
CA ALA A 14 -8.58 2.54 -3.63
C ALA A 14 -8.71 2.22 -2.14
N LEU A 15 -9.65 2.86 -1.45
CA LEU A 15 -9.94 2.60 -0.04
C LEU A 15 -10.41 1.16 0.20
N GLY A 16 -11.31 0.65 -0.64
CA GLY A 16 -11.80 -0.73 -0.57
C GLY A 16 -10.69 -1.76 -0.79
N CYS A 17 -9.90 -1.60 -1.85
CA CYS A 17 -8.76 -2.46 -2.15
C CYS A 17 -7.72 -2.44 -1.03
N GLY A 18 -7.31 -1.26 -0.57
CA GLY A 18 -6.34 -1.11 0.52
C GLY A 18 -6.81 -1.73 1.84
N LEU A 19 -8.09 -1.56 2.21
CA LEU A 19 -8.68 -2.21 3.38
C LEU A 19 -8.71 -3.74 3.24
N LEU A 20 -9.19 -4.27 2.12
CA LEU A 20 -9.30 -5.72 1.90
C LEU A 20 -7.94 -6.41 1.96
N ILE A 21 -6.94 -5.86 1.25
CA ILE A 21 -5.57 -6.40 1.25
C ILE A 21 -4.97 -6.30 2.65
N GLY A 22 -5.16 -5.16 3.32
CA GLY A 22 -4.68 -4.93 4.67
C GLY A 22 -5.28 -5.90 5.71
N VAL A 23 -6.58 -6.19 5.61
CA VAL A 23 -7.27 -7.16 6.49
C VAL A 23 -6.79 -8.58 6.23
N GLU A 24 -6.65 -8.99 4.97
CA GLU A 24 -6.12 -10.31 4.62
C GLU A 24 -4.69 -10.49 5.15
N ARG A 25 -3.85 -9.45 5.01
CA ARG A 25 -2.47 -9.46 5.53
C ARG A 25 -2.41 -9.52 7.04
N GLU A 26 -3.28 -8.80 7.73
CA GLU A 26 -3.34 -8.86 9.18
C GLU A 26 -3.83 -10.23 9.67
N ARG A 27 -4.80 -10.85 8.98
CA ARG A 27 -5.27 -12.22 9.28
C ARG A 27 -4.20 -13.28 9.07
N ARG A 28 -3.39 -13.18 8.00
CA ARG A 28 -2.31 -14.13 7.71
C ARG A 28 -1.18 -14.13 8.73
N LYS A 29 -0.95 -13.04 9.46
CA LYS A 29 0.10 -12.98 10.51
C LYS A 29 -0.28 -13.71 11.82
N GLY A 30 -1.50 -14.26 11.94
CA GLY A 30 -1.88 -15.18 13.01
C GLY A 30 -2.05 -14.56 14.41
N ARG A 31 -2.54 -15.35 15.37
CA ARG A 31 -2.73 -14.97 16.79
C ARG A 31 -1.46 -15.26 17.60
N GLY A 32 -0.65 -14.24 17.89
CA GLY A 32 0.56 -14.37 18.71
C GLY A 32 1.17 -13.03 19.10
N ALA A 33 2.15 -13.04 20.02
CA ALA A 33 2.79 -11.85 20.61
C ALA A 33 3.51 -10.92 19.62
N HIS A 34 3.63 -11.33 18.35
CA HIS A 34 4.23 -10.56 17.25
C HIS A 34 3.18 -9.95 16.29
N ARG A 35 1.94 -9.75 16.76
CA ARG A 35 0.86 -9.11 16.00
C ARG A 35 1.23 -7.65 15.68
N ALA A 36 1.97 -7.47 14.60
CA ALA A 36 2.14 -6.16 13.99
C ALA A 36 0.80 -5.73 13.39
N LEU A 37 0.08 -4.87 14.11
CA LEU A 37 -1.15 -4.16 13.74
C LEU A 37 -0.98 -3.19 12.53
N ALA A 38 -0.03 -3.47 11.64
CA ALA A 38 0.41 -2.54 10.61
C ALA A 38 -0.27 -2.77 9.24
N GLY A 39 -0.91 -3.92 9.01
CA GLY A 39 -1.45 -4.28 7.68
C GLY A 39 -2.52 -3.31 7.19
N VAL A 40 -3.64 -3.18 7.91
CA VAL A 40 -4.79 -2.38 7.43
C VAL A 40 -4.41 -0.92 7.20
N ARG A 41 -3.78 -0.26 8.18
CA ARG A 41 -3.43 1.17 8.05
C ARG A 41 -2.44 1.43 6.92
N THR A 42 -1.37 0.65 6.83
CA THR A 42 -0.34 0.89 5.82
C THR A 42 -0.88 0.66 4.42
N PHE A 43 -1.64 -0.42 4.19
CA PHE A 43 -2.19 -0.72 2.86
C PHE A 43 -3.28 0.29 2.45
N THR A 44 -4.15 0.73 3.36
CA THR A 44 -5.13 1.79 3.06
C THR A 44 -4.45 3.11 2.71
N LEU A 45 -3.45 3.55 3.48
CA LEU A 45 -2.75 4.80 3.20
C LEU A 45 -1.98 4.75 1.88
N VAL A 46 -1.38 3.60 1.56
CA VAL A 46 -0.65 3.42 0.31
C VAL A 46 -1.59 3.45 -0.89
N ALA A 47 -2.74 2.77 -0.84
CA ALA A 47 -3.75 2.86 -1.90
C ALA A 47 -4.28 4.30 -2.07
N LEU A 48 -4.63 4.98 -0.97
CA LEU A 48 -5.10 6.37 -1.06
C LEU A 48 -4.04 7.32 -1.61
N SER A 49 -2.76 7.07 -1.35
CA SER A 49 -1.67 7.89 -1.90
C SER A 49 -1.54 7.75 -3.42
N GLY A 50 -1.70 6.54 -3.99
CA GLY A 50 -1.72 6.35 -5.44
C GLY A 50 -2.87 7.13 -6.09
N ALA A 51 -4.08 6.97 -5.56
CA ALA A 51 -5.28 7.65 -6.05
C ALA A 51 -5.15 9.17 -5.98
N LEU A 52 -4.58 9.67 -4.89
CA LEU A 52 -4.33 11.10 -4.71
C LEU A 52 -3.35 11.63 -5.76
N LEU A 53 -2.25 10.92 -6.00
CA LEU A 53 -1.24 11.33 -6.99
C LEU A 53 -1.77 11.28 -8.42
N GLN A 54 -2.61 10.29 -8.73
CA GLN A 54 -3.33 10.20 -10.00
C GLN A 54 -4.23 11.43 -10.21
N VAL A 55 -4.99 11.84 -9.19
CA VAL A 55 -5.88 13.01 -9.28
C VAL A 55 -5.09 14.33 -9.38
N LEU A 56 -3.92 14.41 -8.77
CA LEU A 56 -3.04 15.57 -8.91
C LEU A 56 -2.44 15.68 -10.32
N GLY A 57 -2.38 14.58 -11.09
CA GLY A 57 -1.90 14.57 -12.47
C GLY A 57 -0.41 14.87 -12.60
N ILE A 58 0.38 14.61 -11.54
CA ILE A 58 1.82 14.89 -11.50
C ILE A 58 2.58 13.57 -11.73
N ASP A 59 2.85 13.24 -13.00
CA ASP A 59 3.48 11.98 -13.40
C ASP A 59 4.80 11.69 -12.67
N ALA A 60 5.62 12.73 -12.46
CA ALA A 60 6.88 12.60 -11.73
C ALA A 60 6.68 12.16 -10.27
N LEU A 61 5.60 12.60 -9.63
CA LEU A 61 5.29 12.29 -8.24
C LEU A 61 4.70 10.88 -8.10
N ILE A 62 3.96 10.41 -9.12
CA ILE A 62 3.50 9.02 -9.22
C ILE A 62 4.70 8.07 -9.29
N VAL A 63 5.67 8.36 -10.16
CA VAL A 63 6.90 7.55 -10.29
C VAL A 63 7.74 7.62 -9.02
N ALA A 64 7.90 8.81 -8.43
CA ALA A 64 8.65 8.99 -7.18
C ALA A 64 8.02 8.22 -6.01
N GLY A 65 6.68 8.21 -5.89
CA GLY A 65 5.97 7.43 -4.88
C GLY A 65 6.16 5.93 -5.07
N GLY A 66 6.10 5.43 -6.31
CA GLY A 66 6.39 4.03 -6.62
C GLY A 66 7.83 3.63 -6.27
N LEU A 67 8.80 4.49 -6.59
CA LEU A 67 10.21 4.30 -6.22
C LEU A 67 10.43 4.34 -4.70
N LEU A 68 9.73 5.23 -3.98
CA LEU A 68 9.78 5.28 -2.52
C LEU A 68 9.27 3.98 -1.91
N VAL A 69 8.14 3.45 -2.39
CA VAL A 69 7.60 2.16 -1.93
C VAL A 69 8.59 1.03 -2.20
N LEU A 70 9.17 0.96 -3.41
CA LEU A 70 10.21 -0.01 -3.75
C LEU A 70 11.47 0.12 -2.88
N ALA A 71 11.88 1.35 -2.57
CA ALA A 71 13.03 1.60 -1.69
C ALA A 71 12.75 1.15 -0.26
N LEU A 72 11.57 1.45 0.29
CA LEU A 72 11.15 1.01 1.61
C LEU A 72 11.07 -0.51 1.72
N VAL A 73 10.54 -1.16 0.67
CA VAL A 73 10.55 -2.61 0.48
C VAL A 73 11.98 -3.17 0.50
N THR A 74 12.88 -2.58 -0.28
CA THR A 74 14.27 -3.04 -0.35
C THR A 74 14.97 -2.90 1.01
N VAL A 75 14.74 -1.77 1.69
CA VAL A 75 15.31 -1.52 3.03
C VAL A 75 14.74 -2.45 4.09
N SER A 76 13.44 -2.77 4.07
CA SER A 76 12.87 -3.77 5.00
C SER A 76 13.48 -5.14 4.76
N HIS A 77 13.62 -5.55 3.50
CA HIS A 77 14.22 -6.81 3.14
C HIS A 77 15.67 -6.93 3.62
N TRP A 78 16.47 -5.86 3.48
CA TRP A 78 17.87 -5.85 3.90
C TRP A 78 18.05 -5.84 5.41
N ARG A 79 17.09 -5.26 6.15
CA ARG A 79 17.17 -5.11 7.61
C ARG A 79 16.69 -6.35 8.36
N ASP A 80 15.85 -7.17 7.73
CA ASP A 80 15.28 -8.38 8.33
C ASP A 80 16.16 -9.60 7.99
N ARG A 81 16.95 -10.08 8.97
CA ARG A 81 17.80 -11.29 8.85
C ARG A 81 17.04 -12.61 9.10
N SER A 82 15.72 -12.56 9.12
CA SER A 82 14.85 -13.71 9.36
C SER A 82 14.81 -14.60 8.10
N ALA A 83 14.83 -15.94 8.27
CA ALA A 83 15.02 -16.90 7.17
C ALA A 83 13.95 -16.87 6.06
N ASP A 84 12.81 -16.21 6.28
CA ASP A 84 11.75 -15.99 5.30
C ASP A 84 11.24 -14.53 5.35
N PRO A 85 11.98 -13.54 4.83
CA PRO A 85 11.46 -12.19 4.70
C PRO A 85 10.36 -12.26 3.62
N GLY A 86 9.11 -12.01 4.01
CA GLY A 86 7.97 -12.21 3.14
C GLY A 86 7.93 -11.24 1.95
N VAL A 87 8.66 -11.55 0.87
CA VAL A 87 8.68 -10.84 -0.42
C VAL A 87 7.27 -10.54 -0.93
N THR A 88 6.33 -11.45 -0.68
CA THR A 88 4.94 -11.28 -1.08
C THR A 88 4.27 -10.07 -0.43
N THR A 89 4.65 -9.67 0.80
CA THR A 89 4.04 -8.53 1.51
C THR A 89 4.51 -7.22 0.93
N GLU A 90 5.79 -7.17 0.58
CA GLU A 90 6.42 -6.05 -0.08
C GLU A 90 5.86 -5.83 -1.50
N VAL A 91 5.74 -6.91 -2.28
CA VAL A 91 5.09 -6.88 -3.59
C VAL A 91 3.62 -6.48 -3.47
N ALA A 92 2.91 -6.98 -2.45
CA ALA A 92 1.52 -6.57 -2.21
C ALA A 92 1.42 -5.07 -1.91
N LEU A 93 2.36 -4.50 -1.16
CA LEU A 93 2.36 -3.07 -0.85
C LEU A 93 2.56 -2.22 -2.11
N PHE A 94 3.49 -2.63 -2.98
CA PHE A 94 3.71 -1.98 -4.27
C PHE A 94 2.47 -2.07 -5.17
N ILE A 95 1.86 -3.25 -5.29
CA ILE A 95 0.62 -3.42 -6.07
C ILE A 95 -0.51 -2.57 -5.48
N THR A 96 -0.57 -2.43 -4.16
CA THR A 96 -1.59 -1.60 -3.49
C THR A 96 -1.43 -0.13 -3.83
N TYR A 97 -0.20 0.36 -3.99
CA TYR A 97 0.06 1.71 -4.47
C TYR A 97 -0.41 1.90 -5.91
N VAL A 98 -0.12 0.94 -6.79
CA VAL A 98 -0.48 0.99 -8.22
C VAL A 98 -1.99 0.85 -8.45
N LEU A 99 -2.70 0.13 -7.58
CA LEU A 99 -4.16 -0.01 -7.63
C LEU A 99 -4.91 1.24 -7.18
N GLY A 100 -4.25 2.09 -6.38
CA GLY A 100 -4.77 3.37 -5.95
C GLY A 100 -4.61 4.40 -7.05
#